data_AF-A0A7S4MK59-F1
#
_entry.id   AF-A0A7S4MK59-F1
#
_cell.length_a   1.000
_cell.length_b   1.000
_cell.length_c   1.000
_cell.angle_alpha   90.00
_cell.angle_beta   90.00
_cell.angle_gamma   90.00
#
_symmetry.space_group_name_H-M   'P 1'
#
loop_
_entity.id
_entity.type
_entity.pdbx_description
1 polymer ?
#
loop_
_entity_poly.entity_id
_entity_poly.type
_entity_poly.pdbx_seq_one_letter_code
_entity_poly.pdbx_strand_id
1 'polypeptide(L)'
;WKAHTRSCGPWKTMAFPCRVILGLLLLVAQSTALTLGSIAPSASSSVRCGAARMQMAPAPLKTKQKVTYKTSGGGGGGGKGGSAAQIAKPKRKAHTEDLPLFKVIMLSDEEYEEDPVCEVLMQVIPEIDNLRQAQEKYKEAEVTGKAMLLVVPKEQGEFYVEQLIRSEPMVYAEIEQE
;
A
#
# COMPACT_ATOMS: atom_id res chain seq x y z
N TRP A 1 -36.96 17.90 2.44
CA TRP A 1 -35.65 18.58 2.35
C TRP A 1 -35.25 19.07 3.73
N LYS A 2 -34.10 18.63 4.25
CA LYS A 2 -33.47 19.27 5.42
C LYS A 2 -31.97 18.93 5.39
N ALA A 3 -31.21 19.84 4.80
CA ALA A 3 -29.76 19.76 4.68
C ALA A 3 -29.11 19.92 6.07
N HIS A 4 -28.23 18.99 6.42
CA HIS A 4 -27.33 19.13 7.57
C HIS A 4 -26.04 19.81 7.08
N THR A 5 -25.94 21.12 7.30
CA THR A 5 -24.69 21.87 7.19
C THR A 5 -23.88 21.64 8.47
N ARG A 6 -22.86 20.78 8.42
CA ARG A 6 -21.87 20.70 9.51
C ARG A 6 -20.91 21.87 9.39
N SER A 7 -20.90 22.66 10.45
CA SER A 7 -20.04 23.80 10.73
C SER A 7 -18.56 23.45 10.55
N CYS A 8 -17.90 24.06 9.56
CA CYS A 8 -16.45 24.17 9.53
C CYS A 8 -16.02 25.10 10.66
N GLY A 9 -15.27 24.57 11.64
CA GLY A 9 -14.60 25.38 12.65
C GLY A 9 -13.42 26.14 12.04
N PRO A 10 -13.08 27.34 12.56
CA PRO A 10 -11.93 28.11 12.08
C PRO A 10 -10.63 27.42 12.52
N TRP A 11 -9.85 26.96 11.55
CA TRP A 11 -8.48 26.53 11.80
C TRP A 11 -7.65 27.77 12.14
N LYS A 12 -7.20 27.81 13.40
CA LYS A 12 -6.28 28.82 13.90
C LYS A 12 -5.00 28.77 13.07
N THR A 13 -4.72 29.87 12.39
CA THR A 13 -3.43 30.23 11.84
C THR A 13 -2.38 30.22 12.96
N MET A 14 -1.58 29.16 13.04
CA MET A 14 -0.32 29.23 13.80
C MET A 14 0.72 29.89 12.92
N ALA A 15 1.04 31.13 13.28
CA ALA A 15 2.17 31.88 12.80
C ALA A 15 3.45 31.17 13.24
N PHE A 16 4.19 30.58 12.30
CA PHE A 16 5.58 30.19 12.53
C PHE A 16 6.48 31.41 12.28
N PRO A 17 7.32 31.81 13.25
CA PRO A 17 8.19 32.95 13.08
C PRO A 17 9.32 32.64 12.08
N CYS A 18 9.37 33.45 11.03
CA CYS A 18 10.57 33.69 10.23
C CYS A 18 11.77 33.94 11.15
N ARG A 19 12.71 32.99 11.23
CA ARG A 19 14.08 33.29 11.61
C ARG A 19 14.97 33.17 10.39
N VAL A 20 15.09 34.32 9.73
CA VAL A 20 16.25 34.71 8.95
C VAL A 20 17.49 34.52 9.83
N ILE A 21 18.30 33.50 9.55
CA ILE A 21 19.71 33.50 9.97
C ILE A 21 20.53 33.68 8.71
N LEU A 22 20.88 34.95 8.55
CA LEU A 22 21.81 35.52 7.62
C LEU A 22 23.23 35.08 8.01
N GLY A 23 23.96 34.47 7.06
CA GLY A 23 25.41 34.55 7.00
C GLY A 23 26.20 33.36 7.55
N LEU A 24 26.91 32.67 6.67
CA LEU A 24 28.37 32.85 6.60
C LEU A 24 28.89 32.30 5.27
N LEU A 25 29.31 33.24 4.43
CA LEU A 25 30.16 33.03 3.28
C LEU A 25 31.56 32.63 3.78
N LEU A 26 32.08 31.45 3.40
CA LEU A 26 33.53 31.31 3.20
C LEU A 26 33.84 30.23 2.16
N LEU A 27 34.90 30.52 1.43
CA LEU A 27 35.26 30.11 0.08
C LEU A 27 36.64 29.45 0.16
N VAL A 28 36.83 28.23 -0.36
CA VAL A 28 38.10 27.63 -0.84
C VAL A 28 37.70 26.43 -1.73
N ALA A 29 37.72 26.47 -3.06
CA ALA A 29 38.82 26.56 -4.03
C ALA A 29 39.74 25.31 -4.10
N GLN A 30 39.77 24.70 -5.29
CA GLN A 30 40.83 23.86 -5.89
C GLN A 30 40.84 22.36 -5.52
N SER A 31 40.45 21.45 -6.42
CA SER A 31 41.18 20.91 -7.59
C SER A 31 41.97 19.64 -7.25
N THR A 32 41.60 18.50 -7.82
CA THR A 32 42.53 17.55 -8.48
C THR A 32 41.77 16.49 -9.29
N ALA A 33 41.96 16.55 -10.60
CA ALA A 33 41.70 15.47 -11.53
C ALA A 33 42.80 14.43 -11.44
N LEU A 34 42.47 13.14 -11.27
CA LEU A 34 43.26 11.95 -11.62
C LEU A 34 42.30 10.73 -11.55
N THR A 35 42.37 9.63 -12.27
CA THR A 35 43.02 9.15 -13.51
C THR A 35 42.67 7.64 -13.54
N LEU A 36 42.24 7.14 -14.70
CA LEU A 36 42.27 5.74 -15.18
C LEU A 36 42.04 4.56 -14.22
N GLY A 37 41.04 3.74 -14.55
CA GLY A 37 40.94 2.35 -14.08
C GLY A 37 39.96 1.52 -14.91
N SER A 38 40.48 0.87 -15.95
CA SER A 38 39.78 -0.14 -16.75
C SER A 38 39.18 -1.25 -15.89
N ILE A 39 37.91 -1.57 -16.12
CA ILE A 39 37.36 -2.90 -15.86
C ILE A 39 36.61 -3.37 -17.10
N ALA A 40 37.10 -4.46 -17.66
CA ALA A 40 36.57 -5.11 -18.85
C ALA A 40 35.19 -5.73 -18.57
N PRO A 41 34.22 -5.65 -19.51
CA PRO A 41 33.13 -6.61 -19.52
C PRO A 41 33.62 -7.92 -20.16
N SER A 42 33.79 -8.96 -19.35
CA SER A 42 33.89 -10.32 -19.88
C SER A 42 32.53 -10.71 -20.46
N ALA A 43 32.42 -10.67 -21.79
CA ALA A 43 31.31 -11.25 -22.52
C ALA A 43 31.36 -12.78 -22.33
N SER A 44 30.49 -13.31 -21.49
CA SER A 44 30.26 -14.75 -21.33
C SER A 44 28.76 -15.01 -21.44
N SER A 45 28.31 -15.36 -22.65
CA SER A 45 27.64 -16.65 -22.92
C SER A 45 26.92 -16.56 -24.26
N SER A 46 27.42 -17.39 -25.18
CA SER A 46 26.87 -17.58 -26.50
C SER A 46 25.52 -18.31 -26.40
N VAL A 47 24.54 -17.74 -27.09
CA VAL A 47 23.23 -18.26 -27.38
C VAL A 47 23.33 -19.60 -28.10
N ARG A 48 22.87 -20.69 -27.47
CA ARG A 48 22.37 -21.90 -28.15
C ARG A 48 21.30 -22.60 -27.32
N CYS A 49 20.06 -22.13 -27.43
CA CYS A 49 18.90 -23.03 -27.25
C CYS A 49 18.22 -23.16 -28.60
N GLY A 50 18.36 -24.36 -29.16
CA GLY A 50 17.77 -24.76 -30.42
C GLY A 50 16.24 -24.78 -30.36
N ALA A 51 15.67 -24.70 -31.56
CA ALA A 51 14.27 -24.75 -31.85
C ALA A 51 13.54 -25.96 -31.22
N ALA A 52 12.39 -25.70 -30.63
CA ALA A 52 11.27 -26.62 -30.65
C ALA A 52 9.97 -25.82 -30.78
N ARG A 53 9.40 -25.84 -31.98
CA ARG A 53 7.98 -25.55 -32.23
C ARG A 53 7.13 -26.38 -31.26
N MET A 54 6.27 -25.74 -30.49
CA MET A 54 4.93 -26.24 -30.20
C MET A 54 3.98 -25.05 -30.16
N GLN A 55 3.18 -24.93 -31.22
CA GLN A 55 1.92 -24.20 -31.19
C GLN A 55 0.99 -24.95 -30.22
N MET A 56 0.38 -24.29 -29.25
CA MET A 56 -0.90 -24.73 -28.69
C MET A 56 -1.64 -23.53 -28.10
N ALA A 57 -2.84 -23.31 -28.63
CA ALA A 57 -3.71 -22.19 -28.36
C ALA A 57 -4.26 -22.19 -26.92
N PRO A 58 -4.63 -21.02 -26.36
CA PRO A 58 -5.35 -20.95 -25.10
C PRO A 58 -6.78 -21.46 -25.28
N ALA A 59 -7.12 -22.59 -24.66
CA ALA A 59 -8.49 -23.06 -24.56
C ALA A 59 -9.21 -22.36 -23.38
N PRO A 60 -10.29 -21.61 -23.60
CA PRO A 60 -11.12 -21.09 -22.52
C PRO A 60 -12.02 -22.22 -21.97
N LEU A 61 -11.73 -22.68 -20.75
CA LEU A 61 -12.62 -23.57 -20.00
C LEU A 61 -13.88 -22.81 -19.58
N LYS A 62 -14.92 -22.85 -20.43
CA LYS A 62 -16.30 -22.53 -20.04
C LYS A 62 -16.91 -23.74 -19.34
N THR A 63 -16.72 -23.86 -18.04
CA THR A 63 -17.51 -24.80 -17.22
C THR A 63 -18.92 -24.24 -17.01
N LYS A 64 -19.82 -24.52 -17.96
CA LYS A 64 -21.27 -24.43 -17.73
C LYS A 64 -21.66 -25.51 -16.71
N GLN A 65 -21.76 -25.12 -15.45
CA GLN A 65 -22.29 -25.99 -14.40
C GLN A 65 -23.81 -26.07 -14.56
N LYS A 66 -24.28 -27.08 -15.31
CA LYS A 66 -25.69 -27.45 -15.40
C LYS A 66 -26.08 -28.16 -14.10
N VAL A 67 -26.56 -27.40 -13.12
CA VAL A 67 -27.25 -27.98 -11.95
C VAL A 67 -28.56 -28.57 -12.46
N THR A 68 -28.59 -29.89 -12.57
CA THR A 68 -29.80 -30.66 -12.86
C THR A 68 -30.58 -30.80 -11.56
N TYR A 69 -31.59 -29.96 -11.37
CA TYR A 69 -32.59 -30.20 -10.34
C TYR A 69 -33.48 -31.34 -10.82
N LYS A 70 -33.45 -32.47 -10.10
CA LYS A 70 -34.44 -33.55 -10.20
C LYS A 70 -35.82 -32.93 -9.93
N THR A 71 -36.53 -32.65 -11.01
CA THR A 71 -37.96 -32.35 -10.97
C THR A 71 -38.68 -33.69 -11.20
N SER A 72 -39.02 -34.38 -10.12
CA SER A 72 -40.08 -35.39 -10.16
C SER A 72 -41.34 -34.71 -9.65
N GLY A 73 -42.14 -34.22 -10.59
CA GLY A 73 -43.50 -33.79 -10.31
C GLY A 73 -44.40 -35.00 -10.07
N GLY A 74 -45.42 -34.79 -9.24
CA GLY A 74 -46.59 -35.67 -9.18
C GLY A 74 -47.31 -35.61 -7.83
N GLY A 75 -48.50 -35.01 -7.80
CA GLY A 75 -49.52 -35.32 -6.79
C GLY A 75 -50.08 -34.10 -6.07
N GLY A 76 -51.29 -33.69 -6.46
CA GLY A 76 -52.03 -32.58 -5.87
C GLY A 76 -52.60 -32.87 -4.49
N GLY A 77 -53.08 -31.81 -3.85
CA GLY A 77 -53.84 -31.87 -2.60
C GLY A 77 -54.06 -30.46 -2.06
N GLY A 78 -55.28 -29.96 -2.22
CA GLY A 78 -55.71 -28.70 -1.61
C GLY A 78 -55.65 -28.80 -0.08
N GLY A 79 -55.14 -27.74 0.55
CA GLY A 79 -55.03 -27.61 1.99
C GLY A 79 -54.98 -26.13 2.37
N LYS A 80 -56.16 -25.55 2.60
CA LYS A 80 -56.35 -24.23 3.19
C LYS A 80 -56.07 -24.37 4.69
N GLY A 81 -54.88 -23.99 5.14
CA GLY A 81 -54.48 -24.09 6.54
C GLY A 81 -53.17 -23.37 6.79
N GLY A 82 -53.25 -22.26 7.54
CA GLY A 82 -52.08 -21.45 7.86
C GLY A 82 -51.11 -22.19 8.79
N SER A 83 -49.82 -22.08 8.49
CA SER A 83 -48.79 -21.75 9.48
C SER A 83 -47.57 -21.31 8.69
N ALA A 84 -47.14 -20.08 8.90
CA ALA A 84 -45.90 -19.57 8.36
C ALA A 84 -44.75 -20.48 8.83
N ALA A 85 -44.21 -21.28 7.92
CA ALA A 85 -42.95 -21.96 8.12
C ALA A 85 -41.88 -20.87 8.22
N GLN A 86 -41.59 -20.43 9.44
CA GLN A 86 -40.45 -19.59 9.73
C GLN A 86 -39.21 -20.42 9.43
N ILE A 87 -38.69 -20.27 8.21
CA ILE A 87 -37.34 -20.66 7.83
C ILE A 87 -36.41 -19.87 8.76
N ALA A 88 -36.04 -20.50 9.88
CA ALA A 88 -35.14 -19.93 10.85
C ALA A 88 -33.79 -19.74 10.16
N LYS A 89 -33.52 -18.50 9.70
CA LYS A 89 -32.20 -18.10 9.23
C LYS A 89 -31.24 -18.31 10.42
N PRO A 90 -30.30 -19.27 10.39
CA PRO A 90 -29.30 -19.36 11.43
C PRO A 90 -28.45 -18.10 11.34
N LYS A 91 -28.69 -17.16 12.26
CA LYS A 91 -27.79 -16.03 12.49
C LYS A 91 -26.52 -16.62 13.11
N ARG A 92 -25.64 -17.18 12.26
CA ARG A 92 -24.26 -17.47 12.62
C ARG A 92 -23.64 -16.13 13.00
N LYS A 93 -23.60 -15.84 14.30
CA LYS A 93 -22.69 -14.84 14.84
C LYS A 93 -21.29 -15.44 14.64
N ALA A 94 -20.67 -15.10 13.51
CA ALA A 94 -19.26 -15.34 13.33
C ALA A 94 -18.57 -14.48 14.41
N HIS A 95 -18.05 -15.15 15.44
CA HIS A 95 -17.03 -14.56 16.30
C HIS A 95 -15.78 -14.45 15.42
N THR A 96 -15.71 -13.38 14.65
CA THR A 96 -14.45 -12.97 14.04
C THR A 96 -13.65 -12.39 15.19
N GLU A 97 -12.63 -13.10 15.63
CA GLU A 97 -11.69 -12.60 16.62
C GLU A 97 -11.09 -11.30 16.07
N ASP A 98 -11.20 -10.21 16.83
CA ASP A 98 -10.64 -8.90 16.46
C ASP A 98 -9.11 -9.04 16.40
N LEU A 99 -8.59 -9.15 15.19
CA LEU A 99 -7.16 -9.19 14.94
C LEU A 99 -6.56 -7.83 15.34
N PRO A 100 -5.48 -7.80 16.14
CA PRO A 100 -4.84 -6.55 16.53
C PRO A 100 -4.32 -5.82 15.28
N LEU A 101 -4.74 -4.57 15.14
CA LEU A 101 -4.30 -3.65 14.10
C LEU A 101 -3.01 -2.95 14.56
N PHE A 102 -2.09 -2.78 13.63
CA PHE A 102 -0.78 -2.16 13.87
C PHE A 102 -0.60 -0.99 12.92
N LYS A 103 0.07 0.05 13.42
CA LYS A 103 0.38 1.27 12.67
C LYS A 103 1.80 1.18 12.16
N VAL A 104 1.99 1.39 10.86
CA VAL A 104 3.32 1.52 10.26
C VAL A 104 3.70 3.00 10.27
N ILE A 105 4.82 3.31 10.89
CA ILE A 105 5.29 4.67 11.14
C ILE A 105 6.66 4.83 10.47
N MET A 106 6.77 5.82 9.59
CA MET A 106 8.05 6.21 8.99
C MET A 106 8.81 7.13 9.95
N LEU A 107 10.11 6.89 10.09
CA LEU A 107 11.03 7.76 10.83
C LEU A 107 11.63 8.79 9.87
N SER A 108 11.73 10.05 10.32
CA SER A 108 12.44 11.07 9.56
C SER A 108 13.95 10.98 9.83
N ASP A 109 14.74 11.11 8.76
CA ASP A 109 16.20 11.21 8.81
C ASP A 109 16.64 12.49 8.09
N GLU A 110 17.76 13.07 8.49
CA GLU A 110 18.36 14.25 7.87
C GLU A 110 18.99 13.92 6.49
N GLU A 111 19.34 12.66 6.25
CA GLU A 111 19.91 12.20 4.97
C GLU A 111 18.86 12.00 3.88
N TYR A 112 17.56 12.03 4.22
CA TYR A 112 16.48 11.76 3.27
C TYR A 112 16.16 12.97 2.39
N GLU A 113 16.16 12.76 1.07
CA GLU A 113 15.67 13.73 0.09
C GLU A 113 14.16 13.51 -0.18
N GLU A 114 13.38 14.61 -0.28
CA GLU A 114 11.91 14.57 -0.45
C GLU A 114 11.49 13.78 -1.69
N ASP A 115 12.11 14.05 -2.84
CA ASP A 115 11.71 13.47 -4.13
C ASP A 115 11.86 11.93 -4.18
N PRO A 116 13.04 11.33 -3.92
CA PRO A 116 13.20 9.87 -4.00
C PRO A 116 12.42 9.12 -2.91
N VAL A 117 12.27 9.71 -1.71
CA VAL A 117 11.44 9.10 -0.65
C VAL A 117 9.96 9.10 -1.04
N CYS A 118 9.47 10.17 -1.67
CA CYS A 118 8.09 10.21 -2.17
C CYS A 118 7.82 9.16 -3.24
N GLU A 119 8.77 8.91 -4.16
CA GLU A 119 8.65 7.86 -5.18
C GLU A 119 8.55 6.46 -4.57
N VAL A 120 9.42 6.16 -3.60
CA VAL A 120 9.39 4.89 -2.86
C VAL A 120 8.08 4.71 -2.09
N LEU A 121 7.62 5.76 -1.41
CA LEU A 121 6.35 5.73 -0.66
C LEU A 121 5.17 5.39 -1.57
N MET A 122 5.12 5.98 -2.76
CA MET A 122 4.07 5.66 -3.76
C MET A 122 4.17 4.24 -4.30
N GLN A 123 5.38 3.69 -4.40
CA GLN A 123 5.58 2.32 -4.91
C GLN A 123 5.21 1.24 -3.88
N VAL A 124 5.54 1.48 -2.60
CA VAL A 124 5.36 0.47 -1.54
C VAL A 124 3.95 0.55 -0.93
N ILE A 125 3.38 1.75 -0.81
CA ILE A 125 2.14 1.98 -0.09
C ILE A 125 1.00 2.19 -1.09
N PRO A 126 0.08 1.21 -1.25
CA PRO A 126 -1.00 1.33 -2.22
C PRO A 126 -2.07 2.36 -1.84
N GLU A 127 -2.01 2.94 -0.64
CA GLU A 127 -2.92 4.00 -0.21
C GLU A 127 -2.46 5.39 -0.69
N ILE A 128 -1.17 5.56 -1.00
CA ILE A 128 -0.57 6.83 -1.39
C ILE A 128 -0.27 6.81 -2.90
N ASP A 129 -1.31 6.99 -3.72
CA ASP A 129 -1.13 7.06 -5.18
C ASP A 129 -0.73 8.46 -5.69
N ASN A 130 -0.80 9.48 -4.83
CA ASN A 130 -0.59 10.87 -5.21
C ASN A 130 0.70 11.43 -4.61
N LEU A 131 1.56 12.01 -5.46
CA LEU A 131 2.79 12.71 -5.03
C LEU A 131 2.52 13.74 -3.93
N ARG A 132 1.41 14.47 -4.04
CA ARG A 132 1.05 15.48 -3.04
C ARG A 132 0.79 14.86 -1.65
N GLN A 133 0.16 13.69 -1.59
CA GLN A 133 -0.08 13.00 -0.31
C GLN A 133 1.22 12.44 0.28
N ALA A 134 2.10 11.92 -0.58
CA ALA A 134 3.44 11.49 -0.18
C ALA A 134 4.24 12.65 0.42
N GLN A 135 4.22 13.81 -0.23
CA GLN A 135 4.89 15.03 0.28
C GLN A 135 4.28 15.53 1.59
N GLU A 136 2.95 15.49 1.74
CA GLU A 136 2.28 15.86 2.99
C GLU A 136 2.73 14.93 4.14
N LYS A 137 2.89 13.62 3.86
CA LYS A 137 3.39 12.64 4.82
C LYS A 137 4.88 12.80 5.15
N TYR A 138 5.69 13.11 4.15
CA TYR A 138 7.11 13.40 4.34
C TYR A 138 7.30 14.64 5.22
N LYS A 139 6.56 15.72 4.96
CA LYS A 139 6.58 16.95 5.77
C LYS A 139 6.08 16.71 7.20
N GLU A 140 5.06 15.86 7.37
CA GLU A 140 4.60 15.44 8.70
C GLU A 140 5.72 14.72 9.47
N ALA A 141 6.49 13.86 8.79
CA ALA A 141 7.64 13.17 9.37
C ALA A 141 8.77 14.14 9.71
N GLU A 142 9.09 15.08 8.82
CA GLU A 142 10.16 16.07 9.04
C GLU A 142 9.89 16.94 10.26
N VAL A 143 8.63 17.37 10.46
CA VAL A 143 8.24 18.22 11.59
C VAL A 143 8.13 17.44 12.90
N THR A 144 7.56 16.23 12.85
CA THR A 144 7.22 15.44 14.05
C THR A 144 8.32 14.45 14.44
N GLY A 145 9.25 14.16 13.52
CA GLY A 145 10.21 13.05 13.58
C GLY A 145 9.60 11.69 13.20
N LYS A 146 8.27 11.58 13.15
CA LYS A 146 7.52 10.35 12.84
C LYS A 146 6.26 10.67 12.05
N ALA A 147 5.93 9.87 11.02
CA ALA A 147 4.66 9.97 10.31
C ALA A 147 3.96 8.61 10.21
N MET A 148 2.67 8.57 10.56
CA MET A 148 1.84 7.39 10.37
C MET A 148 1.45 7.26 8.91
N LEU A 149 1.76 6.12 8.32
CA LEU A 149 1.49 5.81 6.92
C LEU A 149 0.16 5.07 6.76
N LEU A 150 0.02 3.91 7.41
CA LEU A 150 -1.09 2.99 7.22
C LEU A 150 -1.35 2.14 8.47
N VAL A 151 -2.58 1.60 8.58
CA VAL A 151 -3.00 0.73 9.69
C VAL A 151 -3.42 -0.62 9.13
N VAL A 152 -2.66 -1.66 9.48
CA VAL A 152 -2.80 -3.01 8.90
C VAL A 152 -2.57 -4.10 9.96
N PRO A 153 -3.02 -5.34 9.73
CA PRO A 153 -2.65 -6.45 10.61
C PRO A 153 -1.14 -6.67 10.62
N LYS A 154 -0.64 -7.27 11.70
CA LYS A 154 0.79 -7.48 11.96
C LYS A 154 1.60 -8.01 10.76
N GLU A 155 1.11 -9.08 10.13
CA GLU A 155 1.79 -9.75 9.02
C GLU A 155 2.02 -8.81 7.83
N GLN A 156 1.04 -7.95 7.54
CA GLN A 156 1.14 -6.96 6.47
C GLN A 156 2.05 -5.80 6.86
N GLY A 157 1.99 -5.37 8.13
CA GLY A 157 2.86 -4.32 8.64
C GLY A 157 4.34 -4.69 8.52
N GLU A 158 4.70 -5.90 8.94
CA GLU A 158 6.08 -6.44 8.84
C GLU A 158 6.53 -6.51 7.38
N PHE A 159 5.64 -6.93 6.47
CA PHE A 159 5.93 -6.96 5.04
C PHE A 159 6.26 -5.57 4.48
N TYR A 160 5.45 -4.55 4.77
CA TYR A 160 5.68 -3.19 4.27
C TYR A 160 6.98 -2.58 4.81
N VAL A 161 7.30 -2.83 6.09
CA VAL A 161 8.57 -2.37 6.67
C VAL A 161 9.77 -3.02 5.98
N GLU A 162 9.72 -4.32 5.69
CA GLU A 162 10.79 -4.97 4.94
C GLU A 162 10.96 -4.41 3.52
N GLN A 163 9.86 -4.02 2.85
CA GLN A 163 9.95 -3.42 1.51
C GLN A 163 10.61 -2.03 1.56
N LEU A 164 10.29 -1.21 2.56
CA LEU A 164 10.89 0.12 2.75
C LEU A 164 12.39 0.05 3.09
N ILE A 165 12.83 -0.99 3.81
CA ILE A 165 14.24 -1.19 4.13
C ILE A 165 15.01 -1.72 2.90
N ARG A 166 14.34 -2.42 1.98
CA ARG A 166 14.95 -2.98 0.76
C ARG A 166 14.94 -2.00 -0.42
N SER A 167 14.21 -0.90 -0.34
CA SER A 167 14.20 0.11 -1.39
C SER A 167 15.48 0.96 -1.37
N GLU A 168 15.75 1.60 -2.51
CA GLU A 168 16.80 2.61 -2.66
C GLU A 168 16.09 3.94 -2.96
N PRO A 169 16.06 4.92 -2.04
CA PRO A 169 16.74 4.98 -0.74
C PRO A 169 16.14 4.07 0.36
N MET A 170 16.98 3.71 1.33
CA MET A 170 16.60 2.87 2.48
C MET A 170 15.80 3.72 3.48
N VAL A 171 14.50 3.45 3.61
CA VAL A 171 13.58 4.19 4.49
C VAL A 171 13.32 3.39 5.77
N TYR A 172 13.65 3.97 6.92
CA TYR A 172 13.42 3.34 8.22
C TYR A 172 11.96 3.51 8.67
N ALA A 173 11.35 2.39 9.07
CA ALA A 173 10.00 2.35 9.57
C ALA A 173 9.86 1.45 10.81
N GLU A 174 8.97 1.83 11.71
CA GLU A 174 8.62 1.11 12.94
C GLU A 174 7.15 0.67 12.91
N ILE A 175 6.83 -0.39 13.64
CA ILE A 175 5.47 -0.89 13.80
C ILE A 175 5.05 -0.68 15.25
N GLU A 176 4.01 0.12 15.48
CA GLU A 176 3.46 0.36 16.80
C GLU A 176 2.06 -0.29 16.91
N GLN A 177 1.80 -0.98 18.03
CA GLN A 177 0.47 -1.52 18.32
C GLN A 177 -0.46 -0.40 18.81
N GLU A 178 -1.70 -0.37 18.33
CA GLU A 178 -2.73 0.54 18.83
C GLU A 178 -3.31 0.12 20.18
#